data_AF-A0A8J1YQ47-F1
#
_entry.id   AF-A0A8J1YQ47-F1
#
_cell.length_a   1.000
_cell.length_b   1.000
_cell.length_c   1.000
_cell.angle_alpha   90.00
_cell.angle_beta   90.00
_cell.angle_gamma   90.00
#
_symmetry.space_group_name_H-M   'P 1'
#
loop_
_entity.id
_entity.type
_entity.pdbx_description
1 polymer ?
#
loop_
_entity_poly.entity_id
_entity_poly.type
_entity_poly.pdbx_seq_one_letter_code
_entity_poly.pdbx_strand_id
1 'polypeptide(L)'
;MTSTAQEPYRLGYVGLGNLGTEICKNLGRHASSQNLTPLSLYNRTSAKYSAVSDECPGAHFAEEVAEVVQRSNVVFTCLLDDAAAEEVYGKIFKAVKREDKVVFVDQSTLTPTRARRLESQAREAGAIYLSCPVFGNPPVAKAAQLVLVVSGAEEGRSRLKPLLVPAIGRSIIDVGEDVGK
;
A
#
# COMPACT_ATOMS: atom_id res chain seq x y z
N MET A 1 12.47 21.71 21.17
CA MET A 1 12.49 20.54 20.26
C MET A 1 11.08 20.36 19.73
N THR A 2 10.78 20.98 18.58
CA THR A 2 9.46 20.89 17.95
C THR A 2 9.23 19.45 17.53
N SER A 3 8.36 18.73 18.25
CA SER A 3 7.74 17.51 17.76
C SER A 3 7.03 17.89 16.47
N THR A 4 7.62 17.52 15.33
CA THR A 4 6.92 17.59 14.05
C THR A 4 5.81 16.57 14.13
N ALA A 5 4.57 17.04 14.32
CA ALA A 5 3.41 16.17 14.23
C ALA A 5 3.48 15.42 12.89
N GLN A 6 3.46 14.09 12.95
CA GLN A 6 3.43 13.23 11.77
C GLN A 6 2.21 13.64 10.93
N GLU A 7 2.40 13.92 9.64
CA GLU A 7 1.28 14.22 8.74
C GLU A 7 0.25 13.08 8.77
N PRO A 8 -1.07 13.37 8.86
CA PRO A 8 -2.09 12.33 8.91
C PRO A 8 -2.04 11.43 7.66
N TYR A 9 -2.43 10.17 7.83
CA TYR A 9 -2.47 9.22 6.73
C TYR A 9 -3.50 9.62 5.67
N ARG A 10 -3.05 9.67 4.42
CA ARG A 10 -3.89 9.66 3.23
C ARG A 10 -3.57 8.37 2.47
N LEU A 11 -4.51 7.44 2.48
CA LEU A 11 -4.28 6.08 2.05
C LEU A 11 -4.71 5.86 0.60
N GLY A 12 -3.81 5.27 -0.18
CA GLY A 12 -4.06 4.80 -1.54
C GLY A 12 -4.02 3.28 -1.61
N TYR A 13 -4.83 2.68 -2.48
CA TYR A 13 -4.80 1.23 -2.73
C TYR A 13 -4.90 0.92 -4.21
N VAL A 14 -3.98 0.08 -4.70
CA VAL A 14 -3.87 -0.28 -6.12
C VAL A 14 -3.90 -1.80 -6.28
N GLY A 15 -4.88 -2.30 -7.03
CA GLY A 15 -5.04 -3.73 -7.33
C GLY A 15 -6.11 -4.42 -6.48
N LEU A 16 -7.30 -4.58 -7.05
CA LEU A 16 -8.47 -5.18 -6.40
C LEU A 16 -8.69 -6.62 -6.86
N GLY A 17 -7.64 -7.44 -6.69
CA GLY A 17 -7.71 -8.90 -6.84
C GLY A 17 -8.44 -9.56 -5.66
N ASN A 18 -8.46 -10.90 -5.60
CA ASN A 18 -9.16 -11.63 -4.54
C ASN A 18 -8.64 -11.27 -3.15
N LEU A 19 -7.32 -11.21 -2.97
CA LEU A 19 -6.70 -10.87 -1.68
C LEU A 19 -6.75 -9.36 -1.44
N GLY A 20 -6.33 -8.56 -2.43
CA GLY A 20 -6.29 -7.11 -2.32
C GLY A 20 -7.65 -6.46 -2.05
N THR A 21 -8.75 -7.05 -2.54
CA THR A 21 -10.11 -6.60 -2.22
C THR A 21 -10.40 -6.69 -0.72
N GLU A 22 -10.07 -7.81 -0.07
CA GLU A 22 -10.34 -7.99 1.36
C GLU A 22 -9.42 -7.11 2.23
N ILE A 23 -8.16 -6.92 1.81
CA ILE A 23 -7.24 -6.00 2.47
C ILE A 23 -7.74 -4.55 2.35
N CYS A 24 -8.14 -4.13 1.15
CA CYS A 24 -8.68 -2.78 0.89
C CYS A 24 -9.90 -2.48 1.76
N LYS A 25 -10.84 -3.43 1.88
CA LYS A 25 -12.00 -3.30 2.78
C LYS A 25 -11.59 -3.07 4.23
N ASN A 26 -10.60 -3.80 4.73
CA ASN A 26 -10.14 -3.59 6.10
C ASN A 26 -9.51 -2.20 6.29
N LEU A 27 -8.71 -1.75 5.31
CA LEU A 27 -8.14 -0.40 5.34
C LEU A 27 -9.23 0.67 5.30
N GLY A 28 -10.30 0.49 4.51
CA GLY A 28 -11.46 1.38 4.47
C GLY A 28 -12.19 1.48 5.80
N ARG A 29 -12.47 0.33 6.44
CA ARG A 29 -13.05 0.29 7.79
C ARG A 29 -12.16 0.96 8.83
N HIS A 30 -10.86 0.66 8.78
CA HIS A 30 -9.90 1.24 9.72
C HIS A 30 -9.82 2.76 9.54
N ALA A 31 -9.69 3.24 8.30
CA ALA A 31 -9.67 4.66 7.99
C ALA A 31 -10.92 5.38 8.48
N SER A 32 -12.10 4.79 8.26
CA SER A 32 -13.37 5.32 8.75
C SER A 32 -13.41 5.37 10.28
N SER A 33 -12.96 4.31 10.97
CA SER A 33 -12.93 4.25 12.45
C SER A 33 -11.97 5.27 13.07
N GLN A 34 -10.93 5.65 12.34
CA GLN A 34 -9.90 6.60 12.76
C GLN A 34 -10.17 8.03 12.24
N ASN A 35 -11.32 8.27 11.58
CA ASN A 35 -11.65 9.54 10.91
C ASN A 35 -10.55 10.04 9.95
N LEU A 36 -9.92 9.13 9.21
CA LEU A 36 -8.95 9.47 8.17
C LEU A 36 -9.65 9.90 6.88
N THR A 37 -8.90 10.58 6.01
CA THR A 37 -9.36 10.89 4.65
C THR A 37 -9.77 9.60 3.92
N PRO A 38 -10.92 9.60 3.20
CA PRO A 38 -11.33 8.45 2.40
C PRO A 38 -10.26 7.98 1.42
N LEU A 39 -10.18 6.67 1.21
CA LEU A 39 -9.14 6.06 0.39
C LEU A 39 -9.19 6.53 -1.07
N SER A 40 -8.03 6.58 -1.72
CA SER A 40 -7.93 6.69 -3.18
C SER A 40 -7.63 5.32 -3.78
N LEU A 41 -8.50 4.82 -4.65
CA LEU A 41 -8.49 3.44 -5.12
C LEU A 41 -8.25 3.40 -6.63
N TYR A 42 -7.41 2.47 -7.08
CA TYR A 42 -7.25 2.19 -8.50
C TYR A 42 -7.27 0.69 -8.78
N ASN A 43 -8.00 0.30 -9.81
CA ASN A 43 -7.89 -1.00 -10.42
C ASN A 43 -8.12 -0.90 -11.92
N ARG A 44 -7.34 -1.64 -12.71
CA ARG A 44 -7.46 -1.66 -14.19
C ARG A 44 -8.90 -1.94 -14.66
N THR A 45 -9.64 -2.77 -13.93
CA THR A 45 -11.05 -3.06 -14.21
C THR A 45 -11.95 -2.34 -13.21
N SER A 46 -12.62 -1.27 -13.65
CA SER A 46 -13.48 -0.43 -12.80
C SER A 46 -14.65 -1.17 -12.16
N ALA A 47 -15.17 -2.23 -12.81
CA ALA A 47 -16.25 -3.06 -12.26
C ALA A 47 -15.89 -3.71 -10.91
N LYS A 48 -14.61 -3.74 -10.51
CA LYS A 48 -14.17 -4.24 -9.20
C LYS A 48 -14.49 -3.28 -8.04
N TYR A 49 -14.76 -2.01 -8.32
CA TYR A 49 -15.03 -1.01 -7.27
C TYR A 49 -16.31 -1.30 -6.46
N SER A 50 -17.30 -1.92 -7.08
CA SER A 50 -18.53 -2.34 -6.37
C SER A 50 -18.24 -3.27 -5.19
N ALA A 51 -17.17 -4.09 -5.29
CA ALA A 51 -16.83 -5.04 -4.24
C ALA A 51 -16.29 -4.38 -2.96
N VAL A 52 -15.83 -3.12 -3.01
CA VAL A 52 -15.22 -2.41 -1.87
C VAL A 52 -16.00 -1.18 -1.41
N SER A 53 -17.02 -0.75 -2.17
CA SER A 53 -17.69 0.54 -1.98
C SER A 53 -18.31 0.70 -0.58
N ASP A 54 -18.97 -0.34 -0.06
CA ASP A 54 -19.64 -0.28 1.25
C ASP A 54 -18.66 -0.09 2.42
N GLU A 55 -17.45 -0.63 2.29
CA GLU A 55 -16.43 -0.64 3.34
C GLU A 55 -15.44 0.53 3.21
N CYS A 56 -15.52 1.26 2.10
CA CYS A 56 -14.70 2.42 1.77
C CYS A 56 -15.59 3.64 1.48
N PRO A 57 -16.41 4.10 2.45
CA PRO A 57 -17.34 5.20 2.23
C PRO A 57 -16.61 6.47 1.81
N GLY A 58 -17.09 7.11 0.74
CA GLY A 58 -16.49 8.34 0.20
C GLY A 58 -15.15 8.13 -0.51
N ALA A 59 -14.74 6.89 -0.79
CA ALA A 59 -13.51 6.62 -1.52
C ALA A 59 -13.51 7.27 -2.91
N HIS A 60 -12.34 7.74 -3.31
CA HIS A 60 -12.08 8.23 -4.66
C HIS A 60 -11.69 7.06 -5.56
N PHE A 61 -12.51 6.76 -6.55
CA PHE A 61 -12.20 5.75 -7.56
C PHE A 61 -11.46 6.42 -8.71
N ALA A 62 -10.13 6.28 -8.73
CA ALA A 62 -9.28 6.88 -9.74
C ALA A 62 -9.47 6.22 -11.11
N GLU A 63 -9.38 7.04 -12.16
CA GLU A 63 -9.32 6.56 -13.55
C GLU A 63 -7.89 6.21 -13.94
N GLU A 64 -6.91 6.90 -13.35
CA GLU A 64 -5.48 6.65 -13.55
C GLU A 64 -4.73 6.48 -12.22
N VAL A 65 -3.73 5.59 -12.21
CA VAL A 65 -2.95 5.32 -11.00
C VAL A 65 -2.22 6.56 -10.45
N ALA A 66 -1.93 7.54 -11.32
CA ALA A 66 -1.32 8.80 -10.93
C ALA A 66 -2.17 9.61 -9.93
N GLU A 67 -3.50 9.53 -10.04
CA GLU A 67 -4.40 10.23 -9.12
C GLU A 67 -4.31 9.65 -7.70
N VAL A 68 -4.09 8.34 -7.58
CA VAL A 68 -3.89 7.69 -6.27
C VAL A 68 -2.65 8.25 -5.58
N VAL A 69 -1.54 8.39 -6.32
CA VAL A 69 -0.29 8.95 -5.80
C VAL A 69 -0.47 10.39 -5.36
N GLN A 70 -1.15 11.22 -6.16
CA GLN A 70 -1.35 12.64 -5.85
C GLN A 70 -2.25 12.89 -4.63
N ARG A 71 -3.10 11.91 -4.29
CA ARG A 71 -4.06 12.02 -3.17
C ARG A 71 -3.59 11.29 -1.91
N SER A 72 -2.45 10.61 -1.94
CA SER A 72 -2.02 9.68 -0.88
C SER A 72 -0.56 9.91 -0.47
N ASN A 73 -0.25 9.73 0.82
CA ASN A 73 1.12 9.69 1.33
C ASN A 73 1.57 8.27 1.73
N VAL A 74 0.64 7.31 1.72
CA VAL A 74 0.90 5.87 1.80
C VAL A 74 0.07 5.18 0.72
N VAL A 75 0.73 4.42 -0.17
CA VAL A 75 0.06 3.69 -1.25
C VAL A 75 0.38 2.21 -1.15
N PHE A 76 -0.66 1.41 -0.96
CA PHE A 76 -0.57 -0.05 -0.97
C PHE A 76 -0.78 -0.58 -2.38
N THR A 77 -0.03 -1.61 -2.76
CA THR A 77 -0.21 -2.35 -4.01
C THR A 77 -0.41 -3.84 -3.73
N CYS A 78 -1.30 -4.50 -4.46
CA CYS A 78 -1.44 -5.96 -4.46
C CYS A 78 -1.70 -6.43 -5.89
N LEU A 79 -0.60 -6.76 -6.58
CA LEU A 79 -0.56 -6.97 -8.03
C LEU A 79 -0.34 -8.45 -8.37
N LEU A 80 -0.67 -8.81 -9.60
CA LEU A 80 -0.71 -10.22 -10.03
C LEU A 80 0.69 -10.85 -10.09
N ASP A 81 1.65 -10.14 -10.68
CA ASP A 81 2.99 -10.64 -10.98
C ASP A 81 3.99 -9.48 -11.22
N ASP A 82 5.25 -9.84 -11.46
CA ASP A 82 6.34 -8.91 -11.76
C ASP A 82 6.07 -7.98 -12.95
N ALA A 83 5.32 -8.44 -13.97
CA ALA A 83 5.04 -7.64 -15.17
C ALA A 83 3.99 -6.57 -14.87
N ALA A 84 2.92 -6.94 -14.17
CA ALA A 84 1.92 -6.01 -13.67
C ALA A 84 2.54 -4.98 -12.72
N ALA A 85 3.46 -5.41 -11.84
CA ALA A 85 4.19 -4.53 -10.95
C ALA A 85 5.04 -3.51 -11.71
N GLU A 86 5.87 -3.95 -12.67
CA GLU A 86 6.71 -3.03 -13.45
C GLU A 86 5.87 -1.99 -14.21
N GLU A 87 4.74 -2.39 -14.82
CA GLU A 87 3.86 -1.46 -15.54
C GLU A 87 3.27 -0.40 -14.61
N VAL A 88 2.71 -0.85 -13.48
CA VAL A 88 2.04 0.03 -12.52
C VAL A 88 3.04 0.96 -11.84
N TYR A 89 4.16 0.43 -11.35
CA TYR A 89 5.20 1.24 -10.70
C TYR A 89 5.86 2.22 -11.66
N GLY A 90 6.04 1.85 -12.93
CA GLY A 90 6.56 2.74 -13.96
C GLY A 90 5.68 3.97 -14.20
N LYS A 91 4.36 3.87 -13.94
CA LYS A 91 3.42 5.00 -13.96
C LYS A 91 3.42 5.76 -12.63
N ILE A 92 3.37 5.02 -11.51
CA ILE A 92 3.37 5.57 -10.15
C ILE A 92 4.57 6.49 -9.91
N PHE A 93 5.80 6.03 -10.20
CA PHE A 93 7.01 6.79 -9.88
C PHE A 93 7.14 8.07 -10.71
N LYS A 94 6.50 8.16 -11.89
CA LYS A 94 6.40 9.40 -12.68
C LYS A 94 5.43 10.41 -12.09
N ALA A 95 4.48 9.96 -11.28
CA ALA A 95 3.48 10.80 -10.62
C ALA A 95 3.93 11.29 -9.24
N VAL A 96 5.01 10.73 -8.69
CA VAL A 96 5.58 11.15 -7.39
C VAL A 96 6.14 12.57 -7.50
N LYS A 97 5.76 13.41 -6.55
CA LYS A 97 6.42 14.68 -6.30
C LYS A 97 7.33 14.52 -5.08
N ARG A 98 8.57 15.00 -5.17
CA ARG A 98 9.61 14.74 -4.14
C ARG A 98 9.23 15.31 -2.76
N GLU A 99 8.39 16.34 -2.76
CA GLU A 99 7.94 17.01 -1.54
C GLU A 99 6.96 16.15 -0.72
N ASP A 100 6.26 15.19 -1.36
CA ASP A 100 5.17 14.42 -0.74
C ASP A 100 5.66 13.26 0.14
N LYS A 101 6.93 12.86 0.03
CA LYS A 101 7.55 11.75 0.78
C LYS A 101 6.65 10.49 0.86
N VAL A 102 6.17 10.05 -0.29
CA VAL A 102 5.22 8.93 -0.39
C VAL A 102 5.89 7.62 0.01
N VAL A 103 5.18 6.78 0.77
CA VAL A 103 5.60 5.42 1.12
C VAL A 103 4.76 4.42 0.31
N PHE A 104 5.42 3.61 -0.50
CA PHE A 104 4.82 2.49 -1.22
C PHE A 104 4.97 1.20 -0.43
N VAL A 105 3.89 0.43 -0.34
CA VAL A 105 3.82 -0.83 0.41
C VAL A 105 3.37 -1.94 -0.53
N ASP A 106 4.33 -2.72 -1.03
CA ASP A 106 4.02 -3.78 -1.98
C ASP A 106 3.65 -5.08 -1.28
N GLN A 107 2.41 -5.52 -1.45
CA GLN A 107 1.87 -6.76 -0.88
C GLN A 107 1.81 -7.89 -1.91
N SER A 108 2.46 -7.71 -3.06
CA SER A 108 2.54 -8.68 -4.14
C SER A 108 3.67 -9.67 -3.85
N THR A 109 3.59 -10.87 -4.44
CA THR A 109 4.65 -11.88 -4.32
C THR A 109 5.67 -11.67 -5.44
N LEU A 110 6.51 -10.64 -5.32
CA LEU A 110 7.52 -10.30 -6.33
C LEU A 110 8.83 -11.06 -6.09
N THR A 111 9.62 -11.20 -7.16
CA THR A 111 10.98 -11.74 -7.03
C THR A 111 11.89 -10.77 -6.27
N PRO A 112 12.91 -11.25 -5.52
CA PRO A 112 13.88 -10.39 -4.84
C PRO A 112 14.56 -9.38 -5.75
N THR A 113 14.89 -9.79 -6.98
CA THR A 113 15.48 -8.92 -8.01
C THR A 113 14.53 -7.80 -8.40
N ARG A 114 13.23 -8.10 -8.55
CA ARG A 114 12.21 -7.08 -8.86
C ARG A 114 12.05 -6.10 -7.70
N ALA A 115 11.92 -6.59 -6.47
CA ALA A 115 11.76 -5.74 -5.29
C ALA A 115 12.91 -4.72 -5.15
N ARG A 116 14.17 -5.16 -5.28
CA ARG A 116 15.35 -4.27 -5.21
C ARG A 116 15.38 -3.23 -6.34
N ARG A 117 14.95 -3.62 -7.54
CA ARG A 117 14.85 -2.68 -8.68
C ARG A 117 13.80 -1.60 -8.40
N LEU A 118 12.63 -1.98 -7.91
CA LEU A 118 11.56 -1.03 -7.54
C LEU A 118 12.00 -0.11 -6.40
N GLU A 119 12.75 -0.62 -5.42
CA GLU A 119 13.31 0.21 -4.36
C GLU A 119 14.29 1.26 -4.90
N SER A 120 15.19 0.90 -5.81
CA SER A 120 16.10 1.88 -6.43
C SER A 120 15.32 2.96 -7.19
N GLN A 121 14.31 2.56 -7.97
CA GLN A 121 13.46 3.50 -8.73
C GLN A 121 12.65 4.42 -7.81
N ALA A 122 12.12 3.89 -6.70
CA ALA A 122 11.42 4.70 -5.71
C ALA A 122 12.35 5.76 -5.11
N ARG A 123 13.59 5.38 -4.76
CA ARG A 123 14.60 6.32 -4.25
C ARG A 123 14.92 7.42 -5.26
N GLU A 124 15.07 7.08 -6.55
CA GLU A 124 15.30 8.06 -7.62
C GLU A 124 14.13 9.05 -7.77
N ALA A 125 12.91 8.56 -7.59
CA ALA A 125 11.68 9.36 -7.57
C ALA A 125 11.49 10.18 -6.29
N GLY A 126 12.29 9.94 -5.24
CA GLY A 126 12.17 10.61 -3.94
C GLY A 126 11.09 10.01 -3.03
N ALA A 127 10.77 8.72 -3.21
CA ALA A 127 9.81 7.97 -2.41
C ALA A 127 10.51 6.83 -1.63
N ILE A 128 9.77 6.27 -0.67
CA ILE A 128 10.16 5.05 0.05
C ILE A 128 9.38 3.88 -0.55
N TYR A 129 10.07 2.76 -0.79
CA TYR A 129 9.45 1.49 -1.15
C TYR A 129 9.68 0.48 -0.03
N LEU A 130 8.62 -0.19 0.37
CA LEU A 130 8.66 -1.31 1.30
C LEU A 130 8.09 -2.54 0.61
N SER A 131 8.80 -3.66 0.75
CA SER A 131 8.26 -4.97 0.43
C SER A 131 7.50 -5.48 1.65
N CYS A 132 6.25 -5.88 1.44
CA CYS A 132 5.31 -6.31 2.47
C CYS A 132 4.50 -7.55 2.04
N PRO A 133 5.11 -8.65 1.57
CA PRO A 133 4.37 -9.86 1.24
C PRO A 133 3.57 -10.36 2.45
N VAL A 134 2.39 -10.93 2.17
CA VAL A 134 1.42 -11.31 3.19
C VAL A 134 1.15 -12.81 3.15
N PHE A 135 0.98 -13.41 4.33
CA PHE A 135 0.69 -14.82 4.49
C PHE A 135 -0.73 -15.02 5.03
N GLY A 136 -1.53 -15.75 4.26
CA GLY A 136 -2.91 -16.08 4.55
C GLY A 136 -3.78 -16.02 3.29
N ASN A 137 -4.89 -16.75 3.30
CA ASN A 137 -5.85 -16.78 2.19
C ASN A 137 -6.91 -15.66 2.35
N PRO A 138 -7.81 -15.45 1.36
CA PRO A 138 -8.80 -14.37 1.45
C PRO A 138 -9.68 -14.38 2.71
N PRO A 139 -10.13 -15.53 3.27
CA PRO A 139 -10.79 -15.55 4.57
C PRO A 139 -9.96 -14.98 5.74
N VAL A 140 -8.66 -15.28 5.78
CA VAL A 140 -7.75 -14.71 6.80
C VAL A 140 -7.55 -13.22 6.58
N ALA A 141 -7.46 -12.77 5.32
CA ALA A 141 -7.43 -11.35 4.97
C ALA A 141 -8.70 -10.64 5.42
N LYS A 142 -9.89 -11.18 5.14
CA LYS A 142 -11.18 -10.60 5.55
C LYS A 142 -11.28 -10.38 7.07
N ALA A 143 -10.63 -11.23 7.86
CA ALA A 143 -10.58 -11.11 9.32
C ALA A 143 -9.49 -10.16 9.85
N ALA A 144 -8.72 -9.51 8.96
CA ALA A 144 -7.52 -8.74 9.31
C ALA A 144 -6.49 -9.55 10.13
N GLN A 145 -6.35 -10.85 9.81
CA GLN A 145 -5.49 -11.80 10.56
C GLN A 145 -4.25 -12.25 9.78
N LEU A 146 -3.89 -11.54 8.70
CA LEU A 146 -2.68 -11.84 7.93
C LEU A 146 -1.42 -11.75 8.80
N VAL A 147 -0.41 -12.53 8.45
CA VAL A 147 0.97 -12.31 8.90
C VAL A 147 1.67 -11.50 7.82
N LEU A 148 2.21 -10.35 8.21
CA LEU A 148 2.83 -9.39 7.29
C LEU A 148 4.35 -9.49 7.44
N VAL A 149 5.08 -9.69 6.34
CA VAL A 149 6.55 -9.69 6.37
C VAL A 149 7.03 -8.40 5.74
N VAL A 150 7.70 -7.54 6.51
CA VAL A 150 8.03 -6.17 6.08
C VAL A 150 9.53 -5.96 6.00
N SER A 151 9.98 -5.41 4.88
CA SER A 151 11.37 -5.01 4.62
C SER A 151 11.47 -3.67 3.90
N GLY A 152 12.62 -3.02 4.02
CA GLY A 152 12.92 -1.70 3.45
C GLY A 152 13.31 -0.66 4.50
N ALA A 153 13.33 0.62 4.13
CA ALA A 153 13.82 1.71 4.98
C ALA A 153 13.10 1.79 6.35
N GLU A 154 13.86 1.94 7.44
CA GLU A 154 13.34 2.02 8.81
C GLU A 154 12.30 3.13 8.98
N GLU A 155 12.50 4.29 8.36
CA GLU A 155 11.55 5.42 8.40
C GLU A 155 10.15 4.98 7.93
N GLY A 156 10.07 4.28 6.79
CA GLY A 156 8.81 3.78 6.27
C GLY A 156 8.19 2.71 7.17
N ARG A 157 9.00 1.77 7.66
CA ARG A 157 8.52 0.65 8.48
C ARG A 157 7.97 1.12 9.82
N SER A 158 8.70 1.99 10.51
CA SER A 158 8.30 2.56 11.79
C SER A 158 7.01 3.38 11.67
N ARG A 159 6.86 4.14 10.58
CA ARG A 159 5.62 4.84 10.26
C ARG A 159 4.45 3.86 10.09
N LEU A 160 4.61 2.77 9.35
CA LEU A 160 3.49 1.90 8.98
C LEU A 160 3.08 0.84 10.00
N LYS A 161 3.97 0.43 10.92
CA LYS A 161 3.65 -0.57 11.97
C LYS A 161 2.28 -0.36 12.65
N PRO A 162 1.92 0.85 13.15
CA PRO A 162 0.62 1.07 13.80
C PRO A 162 -0.58 1.04 12.84
N LEU A 163 -0.37 1.21 11.53
CA LEU A 163 -1.41 1.08 10.53
C LEU A 163 -1.62 -0.39 10.14
N LEU A 164 -0.53 -1.12 9.87
CA LEU A 164 -0.55 -2.51 9.42
C LEU A 164 -1.25 -3.46 10.42
N VAL A 165 -1.02 -3.23 11.71
CA VAL A 165 -1.69 -3.94 12.80
C VAL A 165 -2.41 -2.90 13.67
N PRO A 166 -3.76 -2.93 13.77
CA PRO A 166 -4.62 -4.07 13.45
C PRO A 166 -5.31 -4.01 12.08
N ALA A 167 -5.01 -3.04 11.20
CA ALA A 167 -5.85 -2.83 10.02
C ALA A 167 -5.78 -3.96 9.00
N ILE A 168 -4.65 -4.65 8.84
CA ILE A 168 -4.47 -5.67 7.79
C ILE A 168 -4.18 -7.04 8.39
N GLY A 169 -3.40 -7.08 9.46
CA GLY A 169 -2.87 -8.30 10.03
C GLY A 169 -2.87 -8.33 11.54
N ARG A 170 -2.51 -9.50 12.07
CA ARG A 170 -2.37 -9.75 13.52
C ARG A 170 -0.93 -9.62 14.01
N SER A 171 0.04 -9.69 13.10
CA SER A 171 1.47 -9.66 13.44
C SER A 171 2.32 -9.21 12.27
N ILE A 172 3.46 -8.57 12.57
CA ILE A 172 4.47 -8.16 11.61
C ILE A 172 5.76 -8.92 11.91
N ILE A 173 6.34 -9.53 10.89
CA ILE A 173 7.71 -10.04 10.89
C ILE A 173 8.54 -9.00 10.16
N ASP A 174 9.36 -8.27 10.91
CA ASP A 174 10.25 -7.25 10.38
C ASP A 174 11.60 -7.89 10.03
N VAL A 175 11.99 -7.91 8.75
CA VAL A 175 13.18 -8.65 8.26
C VAL A 175 14.36 -7.75 7.88
N GLY A 176 14.31 -6.47 8.27
CA GLY A 176 15.39 -5.51 8.02
C GLY A 176 15.22 -4.70 6.73
N GLU A 177 16.34 -4.12 6.28
CA GLU A 177 16.35 -3.12 5.22
C GLU A 177 16.31 -3.71 3.80
N ASP A 178 16.77 -4.94 3.60
CA ASP A 178 16.83 -5.55 2.27
C ASP A 178 15.43 -6.01 1.82
N VAL A 179 14.84 -5.28 0.87
CA VAL A 179 13.51 -5.57 0.30
C VAL A 179 13.43 -6.89 -0.46
N GLY A 180 14.56 -7.54 -0.73
CA GLY A 180 14.63 -8.85 -1.37
C GLY A 180 14.68 -10.04 -0.41
N LYS A 181 14.50 -9.81 0.91
CA LYS A 181 14.43 -10.86 1.94
C LYS A 181 13.01 -11.22 2.33
#